data_AF-A0A3D0KAU7-F1
#
_entry.id   AF-A0A3D0KAU7-F1
#
_cell.length_a   1.000
_cell.length_b   1.000
_cell.length_c   1.000
_cell.angle_alpha   90.00
_cell.angle_beta   90.00
_cell.angle_gamma   90.00
#
_symmetry.space_group_name_H-M   'P 1'
#
loop_
_entity.id
_entity.type
_entity.pdbx_description
1 polymer ?
#
loop_
_entity_poly.entity_id
_entity_poly.type
_entity_poly.pdbx_seq_one_letter_code
_entity_poly.pdbx_strand_id
1 'polypeptide(L)' 'MTRWFTLCASIRRTLSEWHRSLFVNHPDGVYEFDLNGHFQRCNKALESITRYPASHLIGVHFNPFIAHSFQ' A
#
# COMPACT_ATOMS: atom_id res chain seq x y z
N MET A 1 -9.35 20.80 -30.37
CA MET A 1 -8.28 19.82 -30.03
C MET A 1 -7.99 19.69 -28.53
N THR A 2 -8.52 20.56 -27.67
CA THR A 2 -8.27 20.59 -26.20
C THR A 2 -9.12 19.62 -25.37
N ARG A 3 -10.32 19.23 -25.85
CA ARG A 3 -11.25 18.35 -25.11
C ARG A 3 -10.69 16.95 -24.81
N TRP A 4 -9.82 16.41 -25.68
CA TRP A 4 -9.25 15.08 -25.52
C TRP A 4 -8.18 15.01 -24.43
N PHE A 5 -7.38 16.07 -24.26
CA PHE A 5 -6.36 16.12 -23.21
C PHE A 5 -6.98 16.18 -21.81
N THR A 6 -8.05 16.95 -21.63
CA THR A 6 -8.77 17.04 -20.35
C THR A 6 -9.47 15.74 -19.98
N LEU A 7 -10.01 15.02 -20.98
CA LEU A 7 -10.66 13.72 -20.78
C LEU A 7 -9.65 12.67 -20.28
N CYS A 8 -8.47 12.58 -20.91
CA CYS A 8 -7.40 11.68 -20.48
C CYS A 8 -6.88 12.00 -19.07
N ALA A 9 -6.76 13.28 -18.72
CA ALA A 9 -6.36 13.70 -17.37
C ALA A 9 -7.42 13.33 -16.32
N SER A 10 -8.71 13.53 -16.62
CA SER A 10 -9.81 13.13 -15.75
C SER A 10 -9.83 11.61 -15.55
N ILE A 11 -9.74 10.83 -16.63
CA ILE A 11 -9.73 9.36 -16.56
C ILE A 11 -8.56 8.86 -15.71
N ARG A 12 -7.36 9.42 -15.89
CA ARG A 12 -6.17 9.04 -15.12
C ARG A 12 -6.34 9.36 -13.63
N ARG A 13 -6.99 10.47 -13.31
CA ARG A 13 -7.29 10.87 -11.92
C ARG A 13 -8.31 9.93 -11.28
N THR A 14 -9.42 9.66 -11.95
CA THR A 14 -10.47 8.74 -11.47
C THR A 14 -9.92 7.33 -11.26
N LEU A 15 -9.09 6.83 -12.19
CA LEU A 15 -8.47 5.51 -12.07
C LEU A 15 -7.50 5.44 -10.88
N SER A 16 -6.68 6.48 -10.69
CA SER A 16 -5.76 6.57 -9.54
C SER A 16 -6.50 6.65 -8.21
N GLU A 17 -7.62 7.38 -8.16
CA GLU A 17 -8.49 7.47 -6.98
C GLU A 17 -9.19 6.14 -6.68
N TRP A 18 -9.64 5.43 -7.72
CA TRP A 18 -10.22 4.08 -7.59
C TRP A 18 -9.20 3.05 -7.08
N HIS A 19 -7.99 3.03 -7.66
CA HIS A 19 -6.89 2.21 -7.16
C HIS A 19 -6.56 2.54 -5.70
N ARG A 20 -6.53 3.83 -5.36
CA ARG A 20 -6.28 4.27 -3.98
C ARG A 20 -7.40 3.84 -3.03
N SER A 21 -8.66 3.86 -3.47
CA SER A 21 -9.80 3.42 -2.66
C SER A 21 -9.78 1.91 -2.40
N LEU A 22 -9.48 1.11 -3.42
CA LEU A 22 -9.31 -0.34 -3.27
C LEU A 22 -8.15 -0.67 -2.33
N PHE A 23 -7.03 0.06 -2.47
CA PHE A 23 -5.89 -0.13 -1.58
C PHE A 23 -6.21 0.30 -0.15
N VAL A 24 -6.95 1.40 0.04
CA VAL A 24 -7.22 2.00 1.37
C VAL A 24 -8.34 1.33 2.14
N ASN A 25 -9.43 0.95 1.49
CA ASN A 25 -10.64 0.44 2.13
C ASN A 25 -10.71 -1.09 2.19
N HIS A 26 -9.71 -1.80 1.67
CA HIS A 26 -9.68 -3.25 1.82
C HIS A 26 -9.42 -3.61 3.29
N PRO A 27 -10.23 -4.50 3.90
CA PRO A 27 -10.07 -4.89 5.30
C PRO A 27 -8.76 -5.65 5.56
N ASP A 28 -8.17 -6.25 4.52
CA ASP A 28 -6.89 -6.95 4.66
C ASP A 28 -5.70 -5.98 4.52
N GLY A 29 -4.68 -6.22 5.32
CA GLY A 29 -3.47 -5.41 5.33
C GLY A 29 -2.66 -5.60 4.05
N VAL A 30 -2.64 -4.60 3.18
CA VAL A 30 -1.78 -4.59 1.99
C VAL A 30 -0.44 -3.93 2.30
N TYR A 31 0.65 -4.57 1.91
CA TYR A 31 2.02 -4.09 2.08
C TYR A 31 2.92 -4.47 0.91
N GLU A 32 4.00 -3.71 0.74
CA GLU A 32 5.01 -3.90 -0.29
C GLU A 32 6.40 -3.97 0.36
N PHE A 33 7.23 -4.92 -0.09
CA PHE A 33 8.64 -5.05 0.31
C PHE A 33 9.59 -4.60 -0.81
N ASP A 34 10.82 -4.24 -0.46
CA ASP A 34 11.94 -4.21 -1.40
C ASP A 34 12.46 -5.63 -1.68
N LEU A 35 13.40 -5.74 -2.64
CA LEU A 35 14.02 -7.02 -2.98
C LEU A 35 14.84 -7.63 -1.82
N ASN A 36 15.17 -6.83 -0.81
CA ASN A 36 15.88 -7.23 0.39
C ASN A 36 14.92 -7.51 1.56
N GLY A 37 13.60 -7.49 1.37
CA GLY A 37 12.60 -7.76 2.40
C GLY A 37 12.22 -6.60 3.32
N HIS A 38 12.60 -5.36 3.03
CA HIS A 38 12.22 -4.20 3.85
C HIS A 38 10.89 -3.61 3.42
N PHE A 39 10.01 -3.30 4.36
CA PHE A 39 8.74 -2.63 4.07
C PHE A 39 8.97 -1.29 3.37
N GLN A 40 8.41 -1.12 2.18
CA GLN A 40 8.39 0.15 1.46
C GLN A 40 7.10 0.92 1.69
N ARG A 41 5.97 0.22 1.71
CA ARG A 41 4.63 0.81 1.86
C ARG A 41 3.71 -0.15 2.59
N CYS A 42 2.74 0.42 3.31
CA CYS A 42 1.63 -0.32 3.89
C CYS A 42 0.36 0.52 3.89
N ASN A 43 -0.79 -0.15 3.82
CA ASN A 43 -2.09 0.51 3.95
C ASN A 43 -2.48 0.74 5.42
N LYS A 44 -3.40 1.68 5.67
CA LYS A 44 -4.04 1.93 6.98
C LYS A 44 -4.70 0.69 7.59
N ALA A 45 -5.17 -0.25 6.79
CA ALA A 45 -5.68 -1.52 7.29
C ALA A 45 -4.58 -2.31 8.03
N LEU A 46 -3.35 -2.32 7.51
CA LEU A 46 -2.21 -2.96 8.17
C LEU A 46 -1.86 -2.28 9.49
N GLU A 47 -1.89 -0.94 9.53
CA GLU A 47 -1.70 -0.19 10.78
C GLU A 47 -2.76 -0.56 11.83
N SER A 48 -4.00 -0.78 11.38
CA SER A 48 -5.11 -1.16 12.26
C SER A 48 -4.99 -2.60 12.78
N ILE A 49 -4.55 -3.52 11.92
CA ILE A 49 -4.36 -4.95 12.25
C ILE A 49 -3.16 -5.15 13.19
N THR A 50 -2.02 -4.57 12.83
CA THR A 50 -0.75 -4.76 13.56
C THR A 50 -0.61 -3.83 14.75
N ARG A 51 -1.41 -2.75 14.81
CA ARG A 51 -1.30 -1.61 15.74
C ARG A 51 0.02 -0.86 15.69
N TYR A 52 0.84 -1.10 14.67
CA TYR A 52 2.03 -0.31 14.42
C TYR A 52 1.74 0.78 13.38
N PRO A 53 2.13 2.04 13.63
CA PRO A 53 2.04 3.06 12.60
C PRO A 53 2.99 2.71 11.45
N ALA A 54 2.65 3.10 10.22
CA ALA A 54 3.47 2.85 9.04
C ALA A 54 4.92 3.30 9.24
N SER A 55 5.13 4.44 9.91
CA SER A 55 6.46 4.98 10.22
C SER A 55 7.37 4.02 11.00
N HIS A 56 6.80 3.08 11.74
CA HIS A 56 7.54 2.07 12.49
C HIS A 56 7.79 0.80 11.66
N LEU A 57 6.97 0.56 10.64
CA LEU A 57 7.10 -0.59 9.75
C LEU A 57 8.02 -0.29 8.57
N ILE A 58 7.94 0.91 7.99
CA ILE A 58 8.75 1.30 6.82
C ILE A 58 10.24 1.17 7.15
N GLY A 59 10.97 0.46 6.29
CA GLY A 59 12.41 0.20 6.42
C GLY A 59 12.75 -0.97 7.35
N VAL A 60 11.79 -1.57 8.04
CA VAL A 60 12.02 -2.78 8.85
C VAL A 60 11.95 -4.00 7.92
N HIS A 61 12.84 -4.98 8.15
CA HIS A 61 12.79 -6.25 7.43
C HIS A 61 11.56 -7.06 7.88
N PHE A 62 10.94 -7.84 6.99
CA PHE A 62 9.70 -8.58 7.32
C PHE A 62 9.90 -9.80 8.25
N ASN A 63 11.09 -10.42 8.22
CA ASN A 63 11.38 -11.64 9.02
C ASN A 63 10.90 -11.62 10.48
N PRO A 64 11.13 -10.56 11.28
CA PRO A 64 10.71 -10.53 12.68
C PRO A 64 9.20 -10.64 12.88
N PHE A 65 8.42 -10.36 11.84
CA PHE A 65 6.96 -10.46 11.86
C PHE A 65 6.44 -11.84 11.39
N ILE A 66 7.32 -12.69 10.85
CA ILE A 66 6.99 -14.06 10.47
C ILE A 66 7.24 -14.97 11.66
N ALA A 67 6.24 -15.76 12.04
CA ALA A 67 6.39 -16.75 13.10
C ALA A 67 7.52 -17.73 12.74
N HIS A 68 8.31 -18.12 13.75
CA HIS A 68 9.49 -18.98 13.57
C HIS A 68 9.21 -20.32 12.86
N SER A 69 7.96 -20.79 12.83
CA SER A 69 7.54 -21.97 12.09
C SER A 69 7.47 -21.80 10.57
N PHE A 70 7.58 -20.57 10.07
CA PHE A 70 7.53 -20.21 8.65
C PHE A 70 8.78 -19.43 8.19
N GLN A 71 9.82 -19.40 9.03
CA GLN A 71 11.14 -18.83 8.71
C GLN A 71 12.07 -19.89 8.09
#